data_AF-A0A348YCP5-F1
#
_entry.id   AF-A0A348YCP5-F1
#
_cell.length_a   1.000
_cell.length_b   1.000
_cell.length_c   1.000
_cell.angle_alpha   90.00
_cell.angle_beta   90.00
_cell.angle_gamma   90.00
#
_symmetry.space_group_name_H-M   'P 1'
#
loop_
_entity.id
_entity.type
_entity.pdbx_description
1 polymer ?
#
loop_
_entity_poly.entity_id
_entity_poly.type
_entity_poly.pdbx_seq_one_letter_code
_entity_poly.pdbx_strand_id
1 'polypeptide(L)' 'MISAAIVGGTGYTGIELIRLLSAHPEVSIDLLTSRSEAGTRADEIFPSLRGISDIVFSDLG' A
#
# COMPACT_ATOMS: atom_id res chain seq x y z
N MET A 1 3.11 11.30 -14.41
CA MET A 1 2.52 10.48 -13.35
C MET A 1 2.96 9.04 -13.56
N ILE A 2 3.63 8.45 -12.58
CA ILE A 2 4.14 7.08 -12.59
C ILE A 2 3.17 6.21 -11.78
N SER A 3 2.74 5.10 -12.36
CA SER A 3 1.98 4.06 -11.67
C SER A 3 2.94 3.10 -10.98
N ALA A 4 2.74 2.84 -9.70
CA ALA A 4 3.56 1.95 -8.90
C ALA A 4 2.74 0.78 -8.34
N ALA A 5 3.36 -0.39 -8.33
CA ALA A 5 2.87 -1.58 -7.65
C ALA A 5 3.83 -2.00 -6.54
N ILE A 6 3.31 -2.29 -5.35
CA ILE A 6 4.06 -2.79 -4.21
C ILE A 6 3.73 -4.27 -4.03
N VAL A 7 4.72 -5.13 -4.30
CA VAL A 7 4.58 -6.59 -4.15
C VAL A 7 5.05 -7.02 -2.76
N GLY A 8 4.18 -7.67 -1.98
CA GLY A 8 4.49 -8.10 -0.61
C GLY A 8 4.49 -6.96 0.41
N GLY A 9 3.47 -6.11 0.37
CA GLY A 9 3.43 -4.85 1.13
C GLY A 9 3.22 -4.94 2.64
N THR A 10 3.22 -6.14 3.23
CA THR A 10 2.99 -6.37 4.67
C THR A 10 4.26 -6.25 5.53
N GLY A 11 5.44 -6.15 4.92
CA GLY A 11 6.69 -5.88 5.64
C GLY A 11 6.82 -4.40 6.01
N TYR A 12 7.73 -4.09 6.94
CA TYR A 12 8.00 -2.70 7.36
C TYR A 12 8.45 -1.78 6.20
N THR A 13 9.16 -2.34 5.22
CA THR A 13 9.53 -1.62 4.00
C THR A 13 8.31 -1.28 3.12
N GLY A 14 7.30 -2.15 3.09
CA GLY A 14 6.04 -1.90 2.38
C GLY A 14 5.30 -0.70 2.97
N ILE A 15 5.21 -0.62 4.30
CA ILE A 15 4.59 0.52 5.00
C ILE A 15 5.31 1.83 4.66
N GLU A 16 6.64 1.82 4.69
CA GLU A 16 7.42 3.02 4.41
C GLU A 16 7.32 3.43 2.94
N LEU A 17 7.27 2.49 2.01
CA LEU A 17 6.97 2.77 0.61
C LEU A 17 5.58 3.39 0.45
N ILE A 18 4.55 2.87 1.12
CA ILE A 18 3.21 3.48 1.10
C ILE A 18 3.28 4.91 1.64
N ARG A 19 3.94 5.13 2.78
CA ARG A 19 4.06 6.45 3.41
C ARG A 19 4.77 7.47 2.51
N LEU A 20 5.87 7.08 1.87
CA LEU A 20 6.65 7.94 1.00
C LEU A 20 5.94 8.21 -0.33
N LEU A 21 5.42 7.17 -0.99
CA LEU A 21 4.82 7.30 -2.31
C LEU A 21 3.44 7.98 -2.26
N SER A 22 2.66 7.80 -1.19
CA SER A 22 1.38 8.51 -1.03
C SER A 22 1.54 10.03 -0.89
N ALA A 23 2.72 10.50 -0.48
CA ALA A 23 3.05 11.92 -0.41
C ALA A 23 3.74 12.46 -1.68
N HIS A 24 4.05 11.60 -2.66
CA HIS A 24 4.81 11.98 -3.84
C HIS A 24 3.88 12.48 -4.96
N PRO A 25 4.01 13.74 -5.43
CA PRO A 25 3.03 14.37 -6.31
C PRO A 25 2.93 13.72 -7.71
N GLU A 26 3.96 12.99 -8.12
CA GLU A 26 4.01 12.37 -9.45
C GLU A 26 3.85 10.84 -9.43
N VAL A 27 3.56 10.22 -8.28
CA VAL A 27 3.39 8.77 -8.15
C VAL A 27 2.00 8.44 -7.62
N SER A 28 1.37 7.42 -8.20
CA SER A 28 0.18 6.78 -7.64
C SER A 28 0.51 5.32 -7.32
N ILE A 29 0.10 4.85 -6.15
CA ILE A 29 0.18 3.44 -5.80
C ILE A 29 -1.13 2.80 -6.29
N ASP A 30 -1.06 2.04 -7.37
CA ASP A 30 -2.25 1.47 -8.02
C ASP A 30 -2.49 0.03 -7.60
N LEU A 31 -1.47 -0.62 -7.04
CA LEU A 31 -1.56 -2.00 -6.58
C LEU A 31 -0.69 -2.24 -5.34
N LEU A 32 -1.29 -2.82 -4.32
CA LEU A 32 -0.63 -3.31 -3.13
C LEU A 32 -1.01 -4.77 -2.96
N THR A 33 -0.04 -5.67 -2.81
CA THR A 33 -0.36 -7.11 -2.78
C THR A 33 0.02 -7.78 -1.46
N SER A 34 -0.83 -8.72 -1.06
CA SER A 34 -0.61 -9.65 0.06
C SER A 34 -1.50 -10.87 -0.13
N ARG A 35 -0.95 -12.06 0.16
CA ARG A 35 -1.73 -13.31 0.13
C ARG A 35 -2.61 -13.48 1.37
N SER A 36 -2.13 -13.08 2.55
CA SER A 36 -2.88 -13.25 3.80
C SER A 36 -3.88 -12.13 4.07
N GLU A 37 -3.64 -10.95 3.48
CA GLU A 37 -4.37 -9.72 3.83
C GLU A 37 -5.25 -9.20 2.69
N ALA A 38 -5.45 -9.99 1.63
CA ALA A 38 -6.25 -9.57 0.48
C ALA A 38 -7.68 -9.15 0.92
N GLY A 39 -8.12 -7.98 0.47
CA GLY A 39 -9.39 -7.37 0.85
C GLY A 39 -9.32 -6.46 2.09
N THR A 40 -8.21 -6.45 2.82
CA THR A 40 -8.01 -5.58 3.99
C THR A 40 -7.39 -4.24 3.57
N ARG A 41 -7.86 -3.12 4.13
CA ARG A 41 -7.21 -1.82 3.93
C ARG A 41 -5.86 -1.77 4.63
N ALA A 42 -4.89 -1.09 4.02
CA ALA A 42 -3.55 -1.00 4.59
C ALA A 42 -3.54 -0.35 6.00
N ASP A 43 -4.44 0.60 6.26
CA ASP A 43 -4.53 1.31 7.54
C ASP A 43 -5.32 0.58 8.65
N GLU A 44 -5.98 -0.54 8.32
CA GLU A 44 -6.51 -1.49 9.29
C GLU A 44 -5.39 -2.33 9.91
N ILE A 45 -4.39 -2.69 9.10
CA ILE A 45 -3.20 -3.47 9.52
C ILE A 45 -2.14 -2.56 10.13
N PHE A 46 -1.96 -1.38 9.53
CA PHE A 46 -0.96 -0.39 9.95
C PHE A 46 -1.64 0.92 10.31
N PRO A 47 -2.05 1.11 11.57
CA PRO A 47 -2.75 2.32 12.02
C PRO A 47 -2.00 3.63 11.75
N SER A 48 -0.69 3.59 11.54
CA SER A 48 0.14 4.74 11.14
C SER A 48 -0.18 5.27 9.73
N LEU A 49 -0.88 4.49 8.89
CA LEU A 49 -1.29 4.89 7.55
C LEU A 49 -2.67 5.57 7.49
N ARG A 50 -3.38 5.68 8.61
CA ARG A 50 -4.69 6.35 8.67
C ARG A 50 -4.57 7.80 8.22
N GLY A 51 -5.39 8.19 7.25
CA GLY A 51 -5.35 9.54 6.65
C GLY A 51 -4.16 9.76 5.70
N ILE A 52 -3.33 8.74 5.45
CA ILE A 52 -2.24 8.78 4.46
C ILE A 52 -2.64 8.06 3.17
N SER A 53 -3.26 6.87 3.28
CA SER A 53 -3.67 6.07 2.12
C SER A 53 -4.87 5.19 2.44
N ASP A 54 -5.79 5.07 1.49
CA ASP A 54 -6.95 4.17 1.56
C ASP A 54 -6.73 2.88 0.74
N ILE A 55 -5.48 2.59 0.35
CA ILE A 55 -5.18 1.44 -0.52
C ILE A 55 -5.52 0.11 0.16
N VAL A 56 -6.06 -0.81 -0.64
CA VAL A 56 -6.48 -2.15 -0.21
C VAL A 56 -5.51 -3.18 -0.75
N PHE A 57 -5.14 -4.15 0.08
CA PHE A 57 -4.36 -5.29 -0.36
C PHE A 57 -5.16 -6.15 -1.35
N SER A 58 -4.52 -6.55 -2.44
CA SER A 58 -5.05 -7.46 -3.45
C SER A 58 -4.26 -8.75 -3.49
N ASP A 59 -4.93 -9.85 -3.79
CA ASP A 59 -4.26 -11.08 -4.21
C ASP A 59 -3.99 -11.01 -5.72
N LEU A 60 -2.86 -11.56 -6.16
CA LEU A 60 -2.51 -11.67 -7.58
C LEU A 60 -3.06 -12.95 -8.24
N GLY A 61 -3.60 -13.88 -7.44
CA GLY A 61 -4.00 -15.21 -7.90
C GLY A 61 -2.84 -16.20 -7.97
#